data_AF-A0A533VYJ3-F1
#
_entry.id   AF-A0A533VYJ3-F1
#
_cell.length_a   1.000
_cell.length_b   1.000
_cell.length_c   1.000
_cell.angle_alpha   90.00
_cell.angle_beta   90.00
_cell.angle_gamma   90.00
#
_symmetry.space_group_name_H-M   'P 1'
#
loop_
_entity.id
_entity.type
_entity.pdbx_description
1 polymer ?
#
loop_
_entity_poly.entity_id
_entity_poly.type
_entity_poly.pdbx_seq_one_letter_code
_entity_poly.pdbx_strand_id
1 'polypeptide(L)'
;MATTIRALPESDTIELLDSVAQELRQGYEELAISAERELSGRHFIFSRYGKELYPYFEEVDAAVVPGCIFPIKEGRLVASVDSSCVLVGETSDGALYAARAAVGISYEGMVRRFVRLGPVLVYVSRSGVTGIRAEVTSLELDALISDHSVAERAIRNKIERRVIESLLSSRDEVVVMADGSLKHPFGQFSGSLPSPRARNNCLIGFSKSSNLILSEGAVGSLSRARGAVYHVLDEGPVITLLAKFCTDGLVFRLDLVNSKEEVPEMLGRVLWNDAFPAGYPESLKLAHHLSVFTKADGEAIKALVTGRFRLRGVPTITLRRIALGGFNGGA
;
A
#
# COMPACT_ATOMS: atom_id res chain seq x y z
N MET A 1 59.76 -0.03 14.55
CA MET A 1 59.10 -1.19 15.19
C MET A 1 57.94 -1.59 14.29
N ALA A 2 58.08 -2.72 13.58
CA ALA A 2 57.04 -3.24 12.69
C ALA A 2 56.06 -4.06 13.53
N THR A 3 54.81 -3.63 13.61
CA THR A 3 53.74 -4.36 14.30
C THR A 3 53.35 -5.55 13.43
N THR A 4 53.94 -6.72 13.70
CA THR A 4 53.54 -7.97 13.06
C THR A 4 52.10 -8.28 13.45
N ILE A 5 51.18 -8.21 12.49
CA ILE A 5 49.80 -8.67 12.67
C ILE A 5 49.89 -10.16 12.98
N ARG A 6 49.52 -10.56 14.20
CA ARG A 6 49.46 -11.99 14.59
C ARG A 6 48.48 -12.69 13.65
N ALA A 7 48.92 -13.80 13.03
CA ALA A 7 48.02 -14.69 12.30
C ALA A 7 46.88 -15.13 13.23
N LEU A 8 45.65 -15.04 12.75
CA LEU A 8 44.48 -15.54 13.46
C LEU A 8 44.62 -17.06 13.63
N PRO A 9 44.24 -17.63 14.78
CA PRO A 9 44.23 -19.07 14.94
C PRO A 9 43.28 -19.70 13.92
N GLU A 10 43.72 -20.80 13.28
CA GLU A 10 42.84 -21.67 12.50
C GLU A 10 41.67 -22.09 13.40
N SER A 11 40.46 -21.70 13.00
CA SER A 11 39.25 -21.86 13.80
C SER A 11 38.21 -22.54 12.93
N ASP A 12 37.57 -23.59 13.43
CA ASP A 12 36.41 -24.29 12.82
C ASP A 12 35.33 -23.31 12.32
N THR A 13 35.27 -22.09 12.88
CA THR A 13 34.36 -21.04 12.44
C THR A 13 34.68 -20.54 11.02
N ILE A 14 35.95 -20.44 10.65
CA ILE A 14 36.37 -20.02 9.30
C ILE A 14 36.02 -21.12 8.29
N GLU A 15 36.28 -22.38 8.63
CA GLU A 15 35.91 -23.53 7.78
C GLU A 15 34.39 -23.63 7.58
N LEU A 16 33.60 -23.36 8.62
CA LEU A 16 32.14 -23.30 8.52
C LEU A 16 31.68 -22.15 7.60
N LEU A 17 32.29 -20.97 7.72
CA LEU A 17 31.98 -19.82 6.86
C LEU A 17 32.37 -20.06 5.40
N ASP A 18 33.49 -20.76 5.16
CA ASP A 18 33.92 -21.16 3.83
C ASP A 18 32.95 -22.18 3.22
N SER A 19 32.45 -23.13 4.02
CA SER A 19 31.41 -24.07 3.59
C SER A 19 30.11 -23.36 3.20
N VAL A 20 29.66 -22.37 4.00
CA VAL A 20 28.48 -21.56 3.65
C VAL A 20 28.75 -20.72 2.40
N ALA A 21 29.95 -20.14 2.25
CA ALA A 21 30.31 -19.39 1.06
C ALA A 21 30.29 -20.27 -0.19
N GLN A 22 30.72 -21.53 -0.07
CA GLN A 22 30.67 -22.52 -1.14
C GLN A 22 29.23 -22.90 -1.49
N GLU A 23 28.37 -23.16 -0.50
CA GLU A 23 26.94 -23.41 -0.69
C GLU A 23 26.26 -22.25 -1.44
N LEU A 24 26.52 -21.00 -1.03
CA LEU A 24 25.96 -19.81 -1.68
C LEU A 24 26.46 -19.63 -3.12
N ARG A 25 27.73 -19.96 -3.40
CA ARG A 25 28.26 -19.95 -4.78
C ARG A 25 27.61 -21.02 -5.63
N GLN A 26 27.47 -22.23 -5.11
CA GLN A 26 26.79 -23.31 -5.82
C GLN A 26 25.34 -22.92 -6.13
N GLY A 27 24.61 -22.36 -5.15
CA GLY A 27 23.26 -21.85 -5.36
C GLY A 27 23.18 -20.74 -6.41
N TYR A 28 24.20 -19.86 -6.47
CA TYR A 28 24.29 -18.84 -7.53
C TYR A 28 24.53 -19.46 -8.91
N GLU A 29 25.41 -20.45 -9.04
CA GLU A 29 25.68 -21.14 -10.31
C GLU A 29 24.44 -21.90 -10.80
N GLU A 30 23.74 -22.60 -9.91
CA GLU A 30 22.46 -23.25 -10.20
C GLU A 30 21.40 -22.24 -10.66
N LEU A 31 21.29 -21.11 -9.94
CA LEU A 31 20.41 -20.02 -10.32
C LEU A 31 20.82 -19.41 -11.66
N ALA A 32 22.11 -19.24 -11.96
CA ALA A 32 22.55 -18.64 -13.22
C ALA A 32 22.13 -19.51 -14.42
N ILE A 33 22.28 -20.83 -14.30
CA ILE A 33 21.86 -21.80 -15.32
C ILE A 33 20.33 -21.79 -15.47
N SER A 34 19.58 -21.83 -14.35
CA SER A 34 18.12 -21.82 -14.41
C SER A 34 17.57 -20.47 -14.87
N ALA A 35 18.18 -19.36 -14.45
CA ALA A 35 17.77 -18.01 -14.77
C ALA A 35 17.98 -17.68 -16.25
N GLU A 36 19.06 -18.16 -16.88
CA GLU A 36 19.21 -18.00 -18.32
C GLU A 36 18.06 -18.68 -19.07
N ARG A 37 17.64 -19.88 -18.65
CA ARG A 37 16.48 -20.56 -19.24
C ARG A 37 15.15 -19.89 -18.90
N GLU A 38 14.98 -19.45 -17.65
CA GLU A 38 13.68 -19.04 -17.12
C GLU A 38 13.41 -17.55 -17.25
N LEU A 39 14.43 -16.70 -17.28
CA LEU A 39 14.30 -15.23 -17.34
C LEU A 39 14.64 -14.67 -18.73
N SER A 40 15.32 -15.42 -19.60
CA SER A 40 15.64 -14.93 -20.94
C SER A 40 14.36 -14.56 -21.72
N GLY A 41 14.38 -13.36 -22.32
CA GLY A 41 13.25 -12.79 -23.06
C GLY A 41 12.08 -12.28 -22.19
N ARG A 42 12.13 -12.39 -20.85
CA ARG A 42 11.08 -11.83 -19.98
C ARG A 42 11.31 -10.35 -19.71
N HIS A 43 10.21 -9.59 -19.61
CA HIS A 43 10.28 -8.22 -19.12
C HIS A 43 10.60 -8.21 -17.61
N PHE A 44 11.48 -7.28 -17.19
CA PHE A 44 11.91 -7.14 -15.79
C PHE A 44 11.98 -5.67 -15.41
N ILE A 45 11.65 -5.35 -14.15
CA ILE A 45 11.70 -3.98 -13.62
C ILE A 45 12.69 -3.94 -12.45
N PHE A 46 13.76 -3.16 -12.60
CA PHE A 46 14.70 -2.89 -11.51
C PHE A 46 14.11 -1.90 -10.51
N SER A 47 13.57 -2.39 -9.40
CA SER A 47 13.16 -1.53 -8.29
C SER A 47 14.37 -1.24 -7.41
N ARG A 48 14.84 0.01 -7.37
CA ARG A 48 16.00 0.38 -6.52
C ARG A 48 15.66 0.40 -5.02
N TYR A 49 14.37 0.54 -4.68
CA TYR A 49 13.86 0.62 -3.30
C TYR A 49 12.39 0.18 -3.16
N GLY A 50 11.87 -0.65 -4.07
CA GLY A 50 10.43 -1.00 -4.09
C GLY A 50 9.49 0.20 -4.30
N LYS A 51 10.01 1.33 -4.82
CA LYS A 51 9.20 2.52 -5.12
C LYS A 51 8.46 2.37 -6.45
N GLU A 52 7.33 3.05 -6.53
CA GLU A 52 6.29 3.05 -7.57
C GLU A 52 6.85 3.25 -8.99
N LEU A 53 7.24 2.15 -9.64
CA LEU A 53 7.60 2.13 -11.06
C LEU A 53 6.38 1.67 -11.86
N TYR A 54 6.00 2.45 -12.87
CA TYR A 54 4.93 2.10 -13.79
C TYR A 54 5.53 1.38 -15.01
N PRO A 55 5.12 0.13 -15.30
CA PRO A 55 5.58 -0.54 -16.50
C PRO A 55 4.91 0.04 -17.75
N TYR A 56 5.72 0.34 -18.76
CA TYR A 56 5.25 0.77 -20.07
C TYR A 56 5.64 -0.29 -21.11
N PHE A 57 4.65 -0.79 -21.85
CA PHE A 57 4.82 -1.86 -22.83
C PHE A 57 4.49 -1.33 -24.23
N GLU A 58 5.50 -1.24 -25.10
CA GLU A 58 5.34 -0.80 -26.49
C GLU A 58 4.83 -1.92 -27.41
N GLU A 59 5.27 -3.17 -27.19
CA GLU A 59 5.09 -4.28 -28.13
C GLU A 59 3.86 -5.17 -27.84
N VAL A 60 3.52 -5.97 -28.85
CA VAL A 60 2.26 -6.70 -29.02
C VAL A 60 2.47 -8.17 -28.68
N ASP A 61 2.22 -8.56 -27.44
CA ASP A 61 1.94 -9.97 -27.15
C ASP A 61 0.66 -10.07 -26.32
N ALA A 62 -0.33 -10.74 -26.92
CA ALA A 62 -1.73 -10.93 -26.54
C ALA A 62 -2.70 -9.77 -26.90
N ALA A 63 -3.58 -10.06 -27.87
CA ALA A 63 -4.75 -9.26 -28.24
C ALA A 63 -5.85 -9.40 -27.18
N VAL A 64 -5.65 -8.79 -26.00
CA VAL A 64 -6.74 -8.59 -25.05
C VAL A 64 -7.67 -7.54 -25.63
N VAL A 65 -8.93 -7.89 -25.87
CA VAL A 65 -9.98 -6.94 -26.25
C VAL A 65 -10.52 -6.29 -24.98
N PRO A 66 -10.25 -5.01 -24.70
CA PRO A 66 -10.74 -4.35 -23.51
C PRO A 66 -12.25 -4.11 -23.59
N GLY A 67 -12.95 -4.23 -22.47
CA GLY A 67 -14.32 -3.76 -22.34
C GLY A 67 -14.35 -2.23 -22.25
N CYS A 68 -15.36 -1.60 -22.83
CA CYS A 68 -15.55 -0.14 -22.74
C CYS A 68 -16.21 0.24 -21.41
N ILE A 69 -15.77 1.35 -20.81
CA ILE A 69 -16.44 1.99 -19.69
C ILE A 69 -17.24 3.18 -20.23
N PHE A 70 -18.56 3.14 -20.08
CA PHE A 70 -19.42 4.26 -20.46
C PHE A 70 -19.89 5.01 -19.20
N PRO A 71 -19.83 6.35 -19.18
CA PRO A 71 -20.26 7.12 -18.02
C PRO A 71 -21.77 6.96 -17.80
N ILE A 72 -22.17 6.65 -16.56
CA ILE A 72 -23.57 6.55 -16.16
C ILE A 72 -23.94 7.83 -15.45
N LYS A 73 -24.80 8.64 -16.09
CA LYS A 73 -25.23 9.97 -15.62
C LYS A 73 -26.23 9.90 -14.48
N GLU A 74 -25.86 9.18 -13.43
CA GLU A 74 -26.61 9.01 -12.19
C GLU A 74 -25.77 9.65 -11.07
N GLY A 75 -26.34 10.65 -10.39
CA GLY A 75 -25.66 11.32 -9.28
C GLY A 75 -25.48 10.36 -8.11
N ARG A 76 -24.22 10.08 -7.74
CA ARG A 76 -23.86 9.16 -6.67
C ARG A 76 -22.66 9.68 -5.91
N LEU A 77 -22.69 9.53 -4.58
CA LEU A 77 -21.53 9.89 -3.76
C LEU A 77 -20.40 8.91 -4.03
N VAL A 78 -19.22 9.45 -4.34
CA VAL A 78 -17.98 8.70 -4.40
C VAL A 78 -17.11 9.17 -3.24
N ALA A 79 -16.86 8.28 -2.29
CA ALA A 79 -16.09 8.54 -1.08
C ALA A 79 -14.76 7.78 -1.15
N SER A 80 -13.68 8.51 -1.39
CA SER A 80 -12.32 7.98 -1.47
C SER A 80 -11.61 8.06 -0.14
N VAL A 81 -11.04 6.96 0.32
CA VAL A 81 -10.39 6.83 1.62
C VAL A 81 -8.91 6.54 1.42
N ASP A 82 -8.07 7.28 2.13
CA ASP A 82 -6.66 6.94 2.32
C ASP A 82 -6.26 7.20 3.78
N SER A 83 -5.19 6.56 4.23
CA SER A 83 -4.70 6.69 5.59
C SER A 83 -3.18 6.57 5.67
N SER A 84 -2.61 7.12 6.74
CA SER A 84 -1.20 7.01 7.03
C SER A 84 -0.97 6.79 8.52
N CYS A 85 0.17 6.21 8.86
CA CYS A 85 0.62 6.01 10.23
C CYS A 85 2.12 6.28 10.28
N VAL A 86 2.57 6.97 11.34
CA VAL A 86 3.98 7.27 11.58
C VAL A 86 4.35 6.99 13.03
N LEU A 87 5.53 6.43 13.24
CA LEU A 87 6.15 6.33 14.56
C LEU A 87 6.44 7.73 15.12
N VAL A 88 5.93 7.99 16.33
CA VAL A 88 6.18 9.24 17.07
C VAL A 88 7.40 9.08 17.97
N GLY A 89 7.51 7.94 18.65
CA GLY A 89 8.63 7.61 19.51
C GLY A 89 8.44 6.30 20.26
N GLU A 90 9.53 5.79 20.83
CA GLU A 90 9.57 4.54 21.58
C GLU A 90 9.67 4.79 23.09
N THR A 91 9.25 3.78 23.85
CA THR A 91 9.35 3.69 25.29
C THR A 91 9.97 2.35 25.66
N SER A 92 10.27 2.13 26.94
CA SER A 92 10.79 0.84 27.42
C SER A 92 9.80 -0.32 27.28
N ASP A 93 8.51 -0.05 27.10
CA ASP A 93 7.44 -1.05 27.10
C ASP A 93 6.68 -1.14 25.76
N GLY A 94 7.06 -0.33 24.77
CA GLY A 94 6.34 -0.23 23.51
C GLY A 94 6.61 1.05 22.73
N ALA A 95 5.75 1.38 21.79
CA ALA A 95 5.90 2.52 20.90
C ALA A 95 4.60 3.30 20.71
N LEU A 96 4.73 4.62 20.56
CA LEU A 96 3.66 5.54 20.27
C LEU A 96 3.65 5.89 18.77
N TYR A 97 2.50 5.74 18.16
CA TYR A 97 2.25 6.04 16.75
C TYR A 97 1.19 7.13 16.62
N ALA A 98 1.25 7.87 15.52
CA ALA A 98 0.22 8.80 15.11
C ALA A 98 -0.35 8.32 13.78
N ALA A 99 -1.67 8.17 13.73
CA ALA A 99 -2.35 7.74 12.52
C ALA A 99 -3.44 8.72 12.12
N ARG A 100 -3.65 8.87 10.82
CA ARG A 100 -4.61 9.80 10.24
C ARG A 100 -5.29 9.11 9.07
N ALA A 101 -6.58 9.34 8.91
CA ALA A 101 -7.31 8.98 7.71
C ALA A 101 -7.91 10.23 7.08
N ALA A 102 -8.11 10.20 5.78
CA ALA A 102 -8.79 11.25 5.06
C ALA A 102 -9.81 10.65 4.10
N VAL A 103 -10.89 11.39 3.88
CA VAL A 103 -11.94 11.04 2.93
C VAL A 103 -12.12 12.19 1.96
N GLY A 104 -11.91 11.94 0.67
CA GLY A 104 -12.33 12.84 -0.42
C GLY A 104 -13.72 12.44 -0.89
N ILE A 105 -14.61 13.41 -1.09
CA ILE A 105 -16.00 13.17 -1.50
C ILE A 105 -16.24 13.88 -2.82
N SER A 106 -16.56 13.11 -3.85
CA SER A 106 -16.93 13.58 -5.19
C SER A 106 -18.39 13.24 -5.52
N TYR A 107 -18.98 14.09 -6.36
CA TYR A 107 -20.35 13.97 -6.83
C TYR A 107 -20.50 14.75 -8.14
N GLU A 108 -21.03 14.09 -9.18
CA GLU A 108 -21.18 14.65 -10.54
C GLU A 108 -19.88 15.24 -11.11
N GLY A 109 -18.79 14.46 -11.04
CA GLY A 109 -17.53 14.76 -11.70
C GLY A 109 -16.69 15.83 -11.02
N MET A 110 -17.03 16.20 -9.77
CA MET A 110 -16.31 17.22 -9.01
C MET A 110 -16.14 16.79 -7.56
N VAL A 111 -14.96 17.05 -7.01
CA VAL A 111 -14.74 16.96 -5.56
C VAL A 111 -15.53 18.05 -4.85
N ARG A 112 -16.46 17.64 -3.98
CA ARG A 112 -17.35 18.55 -3.24
C ARG A 112 -16.87 18.83 -1.83
N ARG A 113 -16.20 17.85 -1.19
CA ARG A 113 -15.81 17.95 0.21
C ARG A 113 -14.64 17.04 0.53
N PHE A 114 -13.96 17.32 1.62
CA PHE A 114 -13.06 16.38 2.27
C PHE A 114 -13.30 16.34 3.79
N VAL A 115 -12.85 15.25 4.40
CA VAL A 115 -12.81 15.06 5.85
C VAL A 115 -11.43 14.54 6.22
N ARG A 116 -10.81 15.12 7.25
CA ARG A 116 -9.55 14.64 7.83
C ARG A 116 -9.80 14.16 9.26
N LEU A 117 -9.50 12.90 9.53
CA LEU A 117 -9.71 12.23 10.81
C LEU A 117 -8.35 12.04 11.49
N GLY A 118 -8.19 12.63 12.68
CA GLY A 118 -6.98 12.55 13.48
C GLY A 118 -6.08 13.80 13.42
N PRO A 119 -4.81 13.69 13.88
CA PRO A 119 -4.14 12.44 14.21
C PRO A 119 -4.71 11.77 15.46
N VAL A 120 -4.94 10.47 15.38
CA VAL A 120 -5.23 9.61 16.53
C VAL A 120 -3.90 9.06 17.03
N LEU A 121 -3.66 9.16 18.33
CA LEU A 121 -2.49 8.55 18.96
C LEU A 121 -2.80 7.10 19.30
N VAL A 122 -1.92 6.20 18.89
CA VAL A 122 -2.03 4.77 19.14
C VAL A 122 -0.79 4.30 19.87
N TYR A 123 -0.97 3.74 21.06
CA TYR A 123 0.13 3.21 21.85
C TYR A 123 0.07 1.69 21.80
N VAL A 124 1.13 1.07 21.27
CA VAL A 124 1.30 -0.38 21.22
C VAL A 124 2.34 -0.74 22.27
N SER A 125 1.95 -1.55 23.24
CA SER A 125 2.81 -1.96 24.36
C SER A 125 2.62 -3.44 24.67
N ARG A 126 3.47 -3.99 25.54
CA ARG A 126 3.31 -5.38 26.01
C ARG A 126 1.97 -5.63 26.71
N SER A 127 1.34 -4.58 27.24
CA SER A 127 0.01 -4.64 27.84
C SER A 127 -1.15 -4.64 26.83
N GLY A 128 -0.88 -4.37 25.56
CA GLY A 128 -1.87 -4.31 24.49
C GLY A 128 -1.83 -3.00 23.69
N VAL A 129 -2.90 -2.76 22.93
CA VAL A 129 -3.05 -1.60 22.04
C VAL A 129 -4.09 -0.63 22.61
N THR A 130 -3.70 0.64 22.78
CA THR A 130 -4.56 1.73 23.25
C THR A 130 -4.74 2.79 22.16
N GLY A 131 -5.89 3.46 22.12
CA GLY A 131 -6.19 4.56 21.18
C GLY A 131 -7.04 4.14 19.97
N ILE A 132 -7.09 2.84 19.68
CA ILE A 132 -8.01 2.22 18.74
C ILE A 132 -8.66 1.00 19.41
N ARG A 133 -9.96 0.75 19.20
CA ARG A 133 -10.56 -0.51 19.71
C ARG A 133 -10.15 -1.62 18.74
N ALA A 134 -9.15 -2.38 19.14
CA ALA A 134 -8.65 -3.55 18.44
C ALA A 134 -8.48 -4.67 19.47
N GLU A 135 -9.13 -5.80 19.21
CA GLU A 135 -8.74 -7.06 19.84
C GLU A 135 -7.51 -7.54 19.08
N VAL A 136 -6.44 -7.85 19.82
CA VAL A 136 -5.15 -8.27 19.28
C VAL A 136 -4.73 -9.48 20.09
N THR A 137 -4.40 -10.58 19.41
CA THR A 137 -3.84 -11.77 20.05
C THR A 137 -2.43 -11.49 20.56
N SER A 138 -1.91 -12.32 21.46
CA SER A 138 -0.53 -12.16 21.96
C SER A 138 0.51 -12.24 20.84
N LEU A 139 0.35 -13.16 19.88
CA LEU A 139 1.25 -13.32 18.74
C LEU A 139 1.25 -12.10 17.81
N GLU A 140 0.08 -11.53 17.54
CA GLU A 140 -0.01 -10.29 16.77
C GLU A 140 0.64 -9.14 17.52
N LEU A 141 0.43 -9.05 18.84
CA LEU A 141 1.04 -8.01 19.66
C LEU A 141 2.57 -8.08 19.64
N ASP A 142 3.14 -9.29 19.74
CA ASP A 142 4.58 -9.51 19.64
C ASP A 142 5.14 -9.06 18.28
N ALA A 143 4.43 -9.34 17.18
CA ALA A 143 4.81 -8.88 15.85
C ALA A 143 4.76 -7.34 15.72
N LEU A 144 3.74 -6.70 16.29
CA LEU A 144 3.60 -5.24 16.29
C LEU A 144 4.70 -4.54 17.13
N ILE A 145 5.13 -5.15 18.22
CA ILE A 145 6.20 -4.60 19.07
C ILE A 145 7.57 -4.78 18.41
N SER A 146 7.77 -5.91 17.70
CA SER A 146 9.07 -6.26 17.13
C SER A 146 9.42 -5.49 15.84
N ASP A 147 8.41 -5.05 15.09
CA ASP A 147 8.61 -4.36 13.81
C ASP A 147 7.64 -3.17 13.63
N HIS A 148 8.19 -1.96 13.65
CA HIS A 148 7.41 -0.73 13.45
C HIS A 148 6.71 -0.67 12.09
N SER A 149 7.28 -1.25 11.03
CA SER A 149 6.67 -1.24 9.70
C SER A 149 5.41 -2.11 9.68
N VAL A 150 5.41 -3.21 10.43
CA VAL A 150 4.24 -4.07 10.65
C VAL A 150 3.21 -3.31 11.47
N ALA A 151 3.63 -2.64 12.55
CA ALA A 151 2.74 -1.84 13.39
C ALA A 151 2.05 -0.69 12.64
N GLU A 152 2.82 0.13 11.93
CA GLU A 152 2.29 1.24 11.13
C GLU A 152 1.27 0.74 10.11
N ARG A 153 1.58 -0.35 9.41
CA ARG A 153 0.65 -0.97 8.45
C ARG A 153 -0.62 -1.46 9.13
N ALA A 154 -0.52 -2.20 10.24
CA ALA A 154 -1.68 -2.72 10.94
C ALA A 154 -2.60 -1.61 11.48
N ILE A 155 -2.02 -0.56 12.08
CA ILE A 155 -2.76 0.59 12.60
C ILE A 155 -3.47 1.33 11.46
N ARG A 156 -2.74 1.62 10.37
CA ARG A 156 -3.27 2.26 9.16
C ARG A 156 -4.48 1.49 8.62
N ASN A 157 -4.29 0.20 8.36
CA ASN A 157 -5.30 -0.71 7.83
C ASN A 157 -6.56 -0.75 8.73
N LYS A 158 -6.38 -0.76 10.06
CA LYS A 158 -7.51 -0.81 11.02
C LYS A 158 -8.35 0.47 10.99
N ILE A 159 -7.69 1.63 10.91
CA ILE A 159 -8.38 2.93 10.87
C ILE A 159 -9.10 3.09 9.53
N GLU A 160 -8.43 2.78 8.42
CA GLU A 160 -9.02 2.80 7.08
C GLU A 160 -10.28 1.94 7.01
N ARG A 161 -10.19 0.68 7.48
CA ARG A 161 -11.31 -0.25 7.52
C ARG A 161 -12.50 0.32 8.30
N ARG A 162 -12.27 0.94 9.46
CA ARG A 162 -13.36 1.57 10.22
C ARG A 162 -14.04 2.71 9.48
N VAL A 163 -13.26 3.52 8.77
CA VAL A 163 -13.81 4.62 7.96
C VAL A 163 -14.66 4.05 6.84
N ILE A 164 -14.15 3.04 6.13
CA ILE A 164 -14.87 2.33 5.07
C ILE A 164 -16.16 1.69 5.60
N GLU A 165 -16.11 0.95 6.71
CA GLU A 165 -17.28 0.34 7.35
C GLU A 165 -18.33 1.39 7.75
N SER A 166 -17.88 2.54 8.26
CA SER A 166 -18.77 3.65 8.62
C SER A 166 -19.47 4.24 7.38
N LEU A 167 -18.74 4.43 6.27
CA LEU A 167 -19.30 4.91 5.01
C LEU A 167 -20.29 3.91 4.40
N LEU A 168 -19.94 2.63 4.39
CA LEU A 168 -20.79 1.56 3.86
C LEU A 168 -22.04 1.31 4.74
N SER A 169 -22.01 1.70 6.02
CA SER A 169 -23.17 1.67 6.91
C SER A 169 -24.12 2.86 6.75
N SER A 170 -23.75 3.86 5.94
CA SER A 170 -24.58 5.04 5.72
C SER A 170 -25.91 4.68 5.02
N ARG A 171 -26.91 5.56 5.17
CA ARG A 171 -28.23 5.35 4.57
C ARG A 171 -28.24 5.62 3.06
N ASP A 172 -27.30 6.44 2.60
CA ASP A 172 -27.20 6.88 1.21
C ASP A 172 -26.44 5.85 0.37
N GLU A 173 -26.80 5.79 -0.91
CA GLU A 173 -26.13 4.98 -1.91
C GLU A 173 -24.74 5.58 -2.22
N VAL A 174 -23.68 4.87 -1.82
CA VAL A 174 -22.30 5.36 -1.90
C VAL A 174 -21.38 4.37 -2.61
N VAL A 175 -20.47 4.90 -3.42
CA VAL A 175 -19.29 4.18 -3.90
C VAL A 175 -18.12 4.56 -3.03
N VAL A 176 -17.53 3.58 -2.34
CA VAL A 176 -16.35 3.78 -1.51
C VAL A 176 -15.13 3.31 -2.30
N MET A 177 -14.16 4.20 -2.49
CA MET A 177 -12.87 3.86 -3.09
C MET A 177 -11.80 3.81 -1.99
N ALA A 178 -11.03 2.73 -1.91
CA ALA A 178 -9.92 2.58 -0.97
C ALA A 178 -8.58 2.67 -1.72
N ASP A 179 -7.59 3.39 -1.18
CA ASP A 179 -6.23 3.45 -1.77
C ASP A 179 -5.45 2.17 -1.41
N GLY A 180 -5.54 1.16 -2.28
CA GLY A 180 -4.88 -0.12 -2.09
C GLY A 180 -5.65 -1.32 -2.65
N SER A 181 -5.05 -2.50 -2.50
CA SER A 181 -5.64 -3.77 -2.91
C SER A 181 -6.56 -4.30 -1.82
N LEU A 182 -7.74 -4.82 -2.19
CA LEU A 182 -8.65 -5.47 -1.23
C LEU A 182 -8.21 -6.91 -0.89
N LYS A 183 -7.26 -7.47 -1.64
CA LYS A 183 -6.74 -8.85 -1.50
C LYS A 183 -5.47 -8.95 -0.65
N HIS A 184 -5.17 -7.99 0.21
CA HIS A 184 -3.87 -7.92 0.90
C HIS A 184 -3.55 -9.20 1.71
N PRO A 185 -2.34 -9.80 1.60
CA PRO A 185 -1.97 -11.07 2.25
C PRO A 185 -1.99 -11.06 3.79
N PHE A 186 -2.06 -9.88 4.41
CA PHE A 186 -2.19 -9.71 5.87
C PHE A 186 -3.62 -9.37 6.28
N GLY A 187 -4.61 -9.64 5.42
CA GLY A 187 -5.99 -9.63 5.86
C GLY A 187 -6.53 -8.26 6.24
N GLN A 188 -6.23 -7.21 5.46
CA GLN A 188 -6.96 -5.92 5.59
C GLN A 188 -8.49 -6.18 5.61
N PHE A 189 -8.91 -7.26 4.96
CA PHE A 189 -10.23 -7.90 5.06
C PHE A 189 -10.18 -9.42 5.39
N SER A 190 -9.27 -9.91 6.24
CA SER A 190 -9.38 -11.28 6.78
C SER A 190 -10.57 -11.31 7.75
N GLY A 191 -11.73 -11.67 7.22
CA GLY A 191 -13.04 -11.57 7.82
C GLY A 191 -14.09 -11.46 6.72
N SER A 192 -15.35 -11.20 7.06
CA SER A 192 -16.31 -10.80 6.04
C SER A 192 -15.91 -9.42 5.50
N LEU A 193 -15.70 -9.31 4.19
CA LEU A 193 -15.73 -8.02 3.52
C LEU A 193 -17.04 -7.32 3.94
N PRO A 194 -17.01 -6.01 4.22
CA PRO A 194 -18.23 -5.29 4.55
C PRO A 194 -19.19 -5.47 3.38
N SER A 195 -20.33 -6.14 3.62
CA SER A 195 -21.27 -6.52 2.55
C SER A 195 -21.87 -5.27 1.94
N PRO A 196 -21.50 -4.90 0.69
CA PRO A 196 -22.03 -3.69 0.05
C PRO A 196 -23.50 -3.89 -0.39
N ARG A 197 -23.95 -5.15 -0.43
CA ARG A 197 -25.21 -5.61 -1.05
C ARG A 197 -26.48 -5.14 -0.35
N ALA A 198 -26.41 -4.68 0.89
CA ALA A 198 -27.61 -4.31 1.63
C ALA A 198 -28.33 -3.07 1.04
N ARG A 199 -27.62 -2.23 0.27
CA ARG A 199 -28.14 -0.93 -0.21
C ARG A 199 -27.51 -0.47 -1.54
N ASN A 200 -27.09 -1.40 -2.41
CA ASN A 200 -26.38 -1.06 -3.65
C ASN A 200 -25.05 -0.29 -3.43
N ASN A 201 -24.52 -0.29 -2.20
CA ASN A 201 -23.22 0.32 -1.93
C ASN A 201 -22.15 -0.44 -2.70
N CYS A 202 -21.04 0.23 -3.01
CA CYS A 202 -19.93 -0.38 -3.74
C CYS A 202 -18.63 -0.13 -2.99
N LEU A 203 -17.75 -1.13 -2.94
CA LEU A 203 -16.38 -0.99 -2.46
C LEU A 203 -15.41 -1.35 -3.58
N ILE A 204 -14.52 -0.41 -3.89
CA ILE A 204 -13.50 -0.53 -4.93
C ILE A 204 -12.14 -0.26 -4.29
N GLY A 205 -11.23 -1.22 -4.32
CA GLY A 205 -9.81 -0.97 -4.03
C GLY A 205 -9.12 -0.47 -5.30
N PHE A 206 -8.36 0.61 -5.18
CA PHE A 206 -7.66 1.25 -6.28
C PHE A 206 -6.16 1.21 -6.01
N SER A 207 -5.38 0.48 -6.81
CA SER A 207 -3.95 0.24 -6.56
C SER A 207 -3.05 0.95 -7.57
N LYS A 208 -2.15 1.81 -7.09
CA LYS A 208 -1.15 2.55 -7.90
C LYS A 208 0.01 1.67 -8.39
N SER A 209 0.40 0.66 -7.61
CA SER A 209 1.69 -0.05 -7.75
C SER A 209 1.57 -1.56 -7.70
N SER A 210 0.42 -2.12 -8.06
CA SER A 210 0.28 -3.58 -8.12
C SER A 210 1.29 -4.20 -9.08
N ASN A 211 1.58 -5.50 -8.94
CA ASN A 211 2.41 -6.30 -9.87
C ASN A 211 1.82 -6.32 -11.30
N LEU A 212 1.70 -5.17 -11.95
CA LEU A 212 1.19 -4.95 -13.30
C LEU A 212 2.08 -5.65 -14.34
N ILE A 213 3.35 -5.90 -13.98
CA ILE A 213 4.27 -6.74 -14.73
C ILE A 213 3.76 -8.19 -14.88
N LEU A 214 2.88 -8.68 -14.03
CA LEU A 214 2.29 -10.02 -14.20
C LEU A 214 1.17 -10.05 -15.24
N SER A 215 0.84 -8.90 -15.85
CA SER A 215 -0.26 -8.75 -16.81
C SER A 215 0.13 -7.85 -17.99
N GLU A 216 1.37 -7.99 -18.45
CA GLU A 216 2.06 -7.17 -19.46
C GLU A 216 1.20 -6.89 -20.70
N GLY A 217 0.68 -7.95 -21.33
CA GLY A 217 -0.14 -7.85 -22.55
C GLY A 217 -1.47 -7.10 -22.34
N ALA A 218 -2.10 -7.26 -21.18
CA ALA A 218 -3.33 -6.55 -20.83
C ALA A 218 -3.05 -5.07 -20.55
N VAL A 219 -1.98 -4.75 -19.81
CA VAL A 219 -1.56 -3.37 -19.54
C VAL A 219 -1.24 -2.63 -20.83
N GLY A 220 -0.48 -3.23 -21.74
CA GLY A 220 -0.17 -2.64 -23.05
C GLY A 220 -1.43 -2.40 -23.89
N SER A 221 -2.34 -3.37 -23.96
CA SER A 221 -3.60 -3.26 -24.71
C SER A 221 -4.51 -2.15 -24.18
N LEU A 222 -4.69 -2.05 -22.85
CA LEU A 222 -5.48 -1.00 -22.23
C LEU A 222 -4.83 0.38 -22.39
N SER A 223 -3.50 0.47 -22.27
CA SER A 223 -2.75 1.72 -22.42
C SER A 223 -2.99 2.36 -23.79
N ARG A 224 -3.10 1.56 -24.87
CA ARG A 224 -3.33 2.05 -26.24
C ARG A 224 -4.80 2.30 -26.59
N ALA A 225 -5.75 1.71 -25.85
CA ALA A 225 -7.17 1.85 -26.16
C ALA A 225 -7.64 3.30 -26.12
N ARG A 226 -8.59 3.71 -26.96
CA ARG A 226 -9.15 5.06 -26.88
C ARG A 226 -10.28 5.10 -25.86
N GLY A 227 -10.31 6.16 -25.05
CA GLY A 227 -11.33 6.34 -24.01
C GLY A 227 -11.10 5.48 -22.77
N ALA A 228 -12.17 5.33 -21.99
CA ALA A 228 -12.16 4.58 -20.74
C ALA A 228 -12.44 3.08 -21.01
N VAL A 229 -11.58 2.20 -20.51
CA VAL A 229 -11.61 0.76 -20.78
C VAL A 229 -11.22 -0.06 -19.55
N TYR A 230 -11.58 -1.34 -19.54
CA TYR A 230 -11.20 -2.29 -18.50
C TYR A 230 -10.95 -3.71 -19.04
N HIS A 231 -10.28 -4.54 -18.24
CA HIS A 231 -10.11 -5.96 -18.48
C HIS A 231 -10.07 -6.73 -17.15
N VAL A 232 -10.89 -7.77 -17.03
CA VAL A 232 -10.96 -8.60 -15.81
C VAL A 232 -9.83 -9.63 -15.82
N LEU A 233 -9.07 -9.70 -14.73
CA LEU A 233 -7.95 -10.64 -14.54
C LEU A 233 -8.37 -11.88 -13.74
N ASP A 234 -9.19 -11.70 -12.71
CA ASP A 234 -9.62 -12.77 -11.80
C ASP A 234 -11.05 -12.51 -11.31
N GLU A 235 -11.89 -13.55 -11.35
CA GLU A 235 -13.34 -13.54 -11.07
C GLU A 235 -13.69 -14.17 -9.72
N GLY A 236 -12.74 -14.21 -8.78
CA GLY A 236 -12.97 -14.66 -7.41
C GLY A 236 -13.95 -13.79 -6.60
N PRO A 237 -14.10 -14.06 -5.29
CA PRO A 237 -14.99 -13.31 -4.39
C PRO A 237 -14.73 -11.79 -4.36
N VAL A 238 -13.50 -11.42 -4.68
CA VAL A 238 -13.10 -10.07 -5.04
C VAL A 238 -12.65 -10.13 -6.49
N ILE A 239 -13.33 -9.40 -7.37
CA ILE A 239 -12.98 -9.32 -8.79
C ILE A 239 -11.74 -8.44 -8.89
N THR A 240 -10.69 -8.93 -9.51
CA THR A 240 -9.51 -8.11 -9.84
C THR A 240 -9.54 -7.80 -11.33
N LEU A 241 -9.37 -6.53 -11.66
CA LEU A 241 -9.36 -6.05 -13.03
C LEU A 241 -8.32 -4.95 -13.23
N LEU A 242 -7.99 -4.68 -14.49
CA LEU A 242 -7.25 -3.50 -14.91
C LEU A 242 -8.22 -2.49 -15.54
N ALA A 243 -8.06 -1.21 -15.25
CA ALA A 243 -8.89 -0.16 -15.83
C ALA A 243 -8.07 1.08 -16.19
N LYS A 244 -8.50 1.76 -17.25
CA LYS A 244 -8.04 3.08 -17.67
C LYS A 244 -9.26 3.97 -17.81
N PHE A 245 -9.26 5.15 -17.20
CA PHE A 245 -10.44 6.03 -17.15
C PHE A 245 -10.43 7.19 -18.16
N CYS A 246 -9.32 7.44 -18.85
CA CYS A 246 -9.25 8.42 -19.92
C CYS A 246 -8.24 8.01 -21.00
N THR A 247 -8.33 8.58 -22.20
CA THR A 247 -7.51 8.19 -23.36
C THR A 247 -6.02 8.20 -23.06
N ASP A 248 -5.52 9.28 -22.44
CA ASP A 248 -4.11 9.47 -22.12
C ASP A 248 -3.80 9.12 -20.65
N GLY A 249 -4.69 8.37 -20.00
CA GLY A 249 -4.56 7.96 -18.60
C GLY A 249 -3.69 6.73 -18.41
N LEU A 250 -3.23 6.53 -17.18
CA LEU A 250 -2.54 5.30 -16.78
C LEU A 250 -3.53 4.15 -16.55
N VAL A 251 -3.03 2.92 -16.63
CA VAL A 251 -3.77 1.70 -16.29
C VAL A 251 -3.56 1.38 -14.81
N PHE A 252 -4.66 1.19 -14.09
CA PHE A 252 -4.63 0.86 -12.67
C PHE A 252 -5.28 -0.49 -12.41
N ARG A 253 -4.79 -1.20 -11.40
CA ARG A 253 -5.49 -2.37 -10.87
C ARG A 253 -6.60 -1.93 -9.95
N LEU A 254 -7.78 -2.49 -10.16
CA LEU A 254 -8.93 -2.37 -9.28
C LEU A 254 -9.30 -3.73 -8.69
N ASP A 255 -9.75 -3.72 -7.45
CA ASP A 255 -10.34 -4.86 -6.76
C ASP A 255 -11.79 -4.50 -6.37
N LEU A 256 -12.79 -5.29 -6.76
CA LEU A 256 -14.21 -4.98 -6.55
C LEU A 256 -14.92 -6.11 -5.81
N VAL A 257 -15.80 -5.77 -4.87
CA VAL A 257 -16.58 -6.75 -4.08
C VAL A 257 -17.99 -6.89 -4.64
N ASN A 258 -18.14 -7.25 -5.91
CA ASN A 258 -19.43 -7.37 -6.61
C ASN A 258 -19.41 -8.48 -7.66
N SER A 259 -20.54 -8.69 -8.37
CA SER A 259 -20.60 -9.63 -9.50
C SER A 259 -19.91 -9.04 -10.73
N LYS A 260 -19.52 -9.91 -11.68
CA LYS A 260 -18.83 -9.50 -12.91
C LYS A 260 -19.75 -8.67 -13.82
N GLU A 261 -21.02 -9.01 -13.82
CA GLU A 261 -22.07 -8.37 -14.62
C GLU A 261 -22.26 -6.91 -14.23
N GLU A 262 -22.00 -6.57 -12.96
CA GLU A 262 -22.12 -5.22 -12.40
C GLU A 262 -20.88 -4.34 -12.66
N VAL A 263 -19.76 -4.93 -13.12
CA VAL A 263 -18.49 -4.21 -13.33
C VAL A 263 -18.64 -2.99 -14.25
N PRO A 264 -19.24 -3.09 -15.45
CA PRO A 264 -19.39 -1.93 -16.33
C PRO A 264 -20.21 -0.82 -15.68
N GLU A 265 -21.26 -1.17 -14.94
CA GLU A 265 -22.16 -0.23 -14.30
C GLU A 265 -21.46 0.53 -13.16
N MET A 266 -20.70 -0.18 -12.32
CA MET A 266 -19.93 0.44 -11.26
C MET A 266 -18.85 1.39 -11.80
N LEU A 267 -18.06 0.93 -12.77
CA LEU A 267 -17.01 1.74 -13.37
C LEU A 267 -17.60 2.97 -14.08
N GLY A 268 -18.77 2.81 -14.74
CA GLY A 268 -19.49 3.91 -15.35
C GLY A 268 -20.00 4.95 -14.35
N ARG A 269 -20.47 4.53 -13.17
CA ARG A 269 -20.85 5.42 -12.07
C ARG A 269 -19.66 6.19 -11.52
N VAL A 270 -18.52 5.52 -11.31
CA VAL A 270 -17.29 6.20 -10.85
C VAL A 270 -16.82 7.20 -11.91
N LEU A 271 -16.77 6.79 -13.17
CA LEU A 271 -16.33 7.65 -14.29
C LEU A 271 -17.17 8.93 -14.41
N TRP A 272 -18.46 8.88 -14.09
CA TRP A 272 -19.32 10.07 -14.08
C TRP A 272 -19.20 10.92 -12.82
N ASN A 273 -19.06 10.29 -11.65
CA ASN A 273 -19.15 10.99 -10.37
C ASN A 273 -17.82 11.54 -9.84
N ASP A 274 -16.69 11.10 -10.37
CA ASP A 274 -15.36 11.64 -10.05
C ASP A 274 -14.68 12.30 -11.26
N ALA A 275 -13.65 13.10 -10.98
CA ALA A 275 -12.76 13.65 -11.99
C ALA A 275 -11.52 12.77 -12.15
N PHE A 276 -11.02 12.64 -13.38
CA PHE A 276 -9.86 11.81 -13.71
C PHE A 276 -8.75 12.59 -14.42
N PRO A 277 -8.20 13.66 -13.82
CA PRO A 277 -7.03 14.33 -14.38
C PRO A 277 -5.86 13.34 -14.45
N ALA A 278 -5.29 13.15 -15.65
CA ALA A 278 -4.25 12.15 -15.93
C ALA A 278 -4.66 10.68 -15.63
N GLY A 279 -5.97 10.39 -15.54
CA GLY A 279 -6.50 9.03 -15.42
C GLY A 279 -6.62 8.49 -13.99
N TYR A 280 -6.26 9.28 -12.97
CA TYR A 280 -6.40 8.89 -11.56
C TYR A 280 -7.51 9.70 -10.86
N PRO A 281 -8.36 9.10 -10.00
CA PRO A 281 -9.45 9.80 -9.34
C PRO A 281 -8.98 10.99 -8.49
N GLU A 282 -9.58 12.16 -8.71
CA GLU A 282 -9.22 13.38 -7.99
C GLU A 282 -9.56 13.30 -6.49
N SER A 283 -10.70 12.69 -6.14
CA SER A 283 -11.08 12.50 -4.73
C SER A 283 -10.07 11.62 -3.97
N LEU A 284 -9.50 10.60 -4.62
CA LEU A 284 -8.52 9.70 -4.04
C LEU A 284 -7.15 10.38 -3.91
N LYS A 285 -6.77 11.19 -4.91
CA LYS A 285 -5.59 12.07 -4.83
C LYS A 285 -5.69 13.05 -3.66
N LEU A 286 -6.87 13.64 -3.45
CA LEU A 286 -7.10 14.56 -2.34
C LEU A 286 -7.03 13.83 -0.99
N ALA A 287 -7.67 12.66 -0.86
CA ALA A 287 -7.58 11.83 0.33
C ALA A 287 -6.11 11.52 0.66
N HIS A 288 -5.32 11.15 -0.35
CA HIS A 288 -3.91 10.86 -0.18
C HIS A 288 -3.10 12.04 0.36
N HIS A 289 -3.20 13.21 -0.27
CA HIS A 289 -2.47 14.39 0.20
C HIS A 289 -2.86 14.81 1.62
N LEU A 290 -4.13 14.62 2.01
CA LEU A 290 -4.62 14.97 3.34
C LEU A 290 -4.25 13.94 4.42
N SER A 291 -4.03 12.67 4.02
CA SER A 291 -3.64 11.59 4.93
C SER A 291 -2.16 11.71 5.34
N VAL A 292 -1.28 12.20 4.45
CA VAL A 292 0.18 12.25 4.67
C VAL A 292 0.57 13.18 5.83
N PHE A 293 1.49 12.70 6.67
CA PHE A 293 2.14 13.50 7.71
C PHE A 293 3.32 14.29 7.13
N THR A 294 3.34 15.59 7.37
CA THR A 294 4.51 16.42 7.07
C THR A 294 5.56 16.32 8.18
N LYS A 295 6.80 16.78 7.92
CA LYS A 295 7.82 16.92 8.97
C LYS A 295 7.33 17.84 10.11
N ALA A 296 6.64 18.93 9.76
CA ALA A 296 6.07 19.86 10.73
C ALA A 296 5.00 19.19 11.60
N ASP A 297 4.14 18.35 11.01
CA ASP A 297 3.17 17.56 11.77
C ASP A 297 3.89 16.64 12.78
N GLY A 298 4.95 15.95 12.35
CA GLY A 298 5.73 15.05 13.20
C GLY A 298 6.33 15.77 14.41
N GLU A 299 6.97 16.92 14.20
CA GLU A 299 7.56 17.71 15.29
C GLU A 299 6.50 18.31 16.21
N ALA A 300 5.38 18.79 15.67
CA ALA A 300 4.27 19.31 16.47
C ALA A 300 3.65 18.22 17.37
N ILE A 301 3.47 17.01 16.83
CA ILE A 301 2.96 15.86 17.60
C ILE A 301 3.96 15.50 18.71
N LYS A 302 5.26 15.38 18.40
CA LYS A 302 6.30 15.10 19.40
C LYS A 302 6.31 16.14 20.53
N ALA A 303 6.23 17.43 20.20
CA ALA A 303 6.17 18.50 21.19
C ALA A 303 4.91 18.39 22.07
N LEU A 304 3.74 18.16 21.45
CA LEU A 304 2.46 18.01 22.14
C LEU A 304 2.49 16.82 23.12
N VAL A 305 2.94 15.64 22.67
CA VAL A 305 2.96 14.44 23.52
C VAL A 305 3.99 14.55 24.63
N THR A 306 5.14 15.16 24.36
CA THR A 306 6.19 15.40 25.36
C THR A 306 5.68 16.31 26.47
N GLY A 307 5.06 17.43 26.11
CA GLY A 307 4.50 18.38 27.08
C GLY A 307 3.29 17.81 27.84
N ARG A 308 2.35 17.18 27.14
CA ARG A 308 1.08 16.70 27.73
C ARG A 308 1.25 15.45 28.57
N PHE A 309 2.04 14.49 28.14
CA PHE A 309 2.29 13.24 28.88
C PHE A 309 3.54 13.30 29.76
N ARG A 310 4.22 14.45 29.81
CA ARG A 310 5.43 14.68 30.61
C ARG A 310 6.51 13.64 30.31
N LEU A 311 6.66 13.29 29.02
CA LEU A 311 7.66 12.32 28.59
C LEU A 311 9.05 12.91 28.81
N ARG A 312 9.98 12.05 29.25
CA ARG A 312 11.39 12.42 29.40
C ARG A 312 12.15 11.89 28.20
N GLY A 313 12.66 12.80 27.37
CA GLY A 313 13.52 12.44 26.24
C GLY A 313 14.84 11.84 26.75
N VAL A 314 15.26 10.75 26.13
CA VAL A 314 16.59 10.17 26.34
C VAL A 314 17.50 10.64 25.20
N PRO A 315 18.72 11.12 25.48
CA PRO A 315 19.67 11.47 24.42
C PRO A 315 19.97 10.26 23.53
N THR A 316 19.89 10.42 22.22
CA THR A 316 20.14 9.36 21.23
C THR A 316 21.38 9.64 20.39
N ILE A 317 22.14 8.60 20.07
CA ILE A 317 23.25 8.63 19.12
C ILE A 317 22.96 7.70 17.94
N THR A 318 23.42 8.05 16.74
CA THR A 318 23.25 7.19 15.56
C THR A 318 24.25 6.04 15.61
N LEU A 319 23.83 4.90 16.18
CA LEU A 319 24.68 3.72 16.39
C LEU A 319 25.32 3.23 15.09
N ARG A 320 24.56 3.20 13.98
CA ARG A 320 25.09 2.82 12.66
C ARG A 320 26.31 3.65 12.25
N ARG A 321 26.25 4.97 12.42
CA ARG A 321 27.33 5.88 12.03
C ARG A 321 28.58 5.70 12.90
N ILE A 322 28.38 5.37 14.18
CA ILE A 322 29.47 5.21 15.16
C ILE A 322 30.11 3.83 15.03
N ALA A 323 29.30 2.78 14.94
CA ALA A 323 29.75 1.39 14.93
C ALA A 323 30.27 0.94 13.55
N LEU A 324 29.66 1.42 12.46
CA LEU A 324 29.96 0.95 11.09
C LEU A 324 30.62 2.03 10.21
N GLY A 325 30.86 3.23 10.76
CA GLY A 325 31.27 4.38 9.97
C GLY A 325 30.14 4.94 9.08
N GLY A 326 30.33 6.15 8.55
CA GLY A 326 29.38 6.74 7.61
C GLY A 326 29.59 6.18 6.21
N PHE A 327 28.77 5.20 5.80
CA PHE A 327 28.62 4.91 4.37
C PHE A 327 27.58 5.87 3.78
N ASN A 328 28.04 6.82 2.95
CA ASN A 328 27.17 7.52 2.03
C ASN A 328 26.75 6.53 0.93
N GLY A 329 25.75 5.71 1.22
CA GLY A 329 24.97 5.03 0.17
C GLY A 329 24.16 6.08 -0.59
N GLY A 330 24.84 6.82 -1.46
CA GLY A 330 24.26 7.78 -2.37
C GLY A 330 23.72 7.10 -3.62
N ALA A 331 22.50 7.52 -3.96
CA ALA A 331 21.67 7.16 -5.09
C ALA A 331 20.91 5.83 -4.98
#